data_AF-A0A2U1IMU7-F1
#
_entry.id   AF-A0A2U1IMU7-F1
#
_cell.length_a   1.000
_cell.length_b   1.000
_cell.length_c   1.000
_cell.angle_alpha   90.00
_cell.angle_beta   90.00
_cell.angle_gamma   90.00
#
_symmetry.space_group_name_H-M   'P 1'
#
loop_
_entity.id
_entity.type
_entity.pdbx_description
1 polymer ?
#
loop_
_entity_poly.entity_id
_entity_poly.type
_entity_poly.pdbx_seq_one_letter_code
_entity_poly.pdbx_strand_id
1 'polypeptide(L)' 'MLEASLSQLEQLVSDLVQQNQTLLGTNQTLTAELAQAKDENESLQLSLMEQEEKQGATAARIQALVERVSAGPVSA' A
#
# COMPACT_ATOMS: atom_id res chain seq x y z
N MET A 1 38.14 -14.95 -39.36
CA MET A 1 37.95 -15.35 -37.95
C MET A 1 37.71 -14.14 -37.05
N LEU A 2 38.53 -13.08 -37.11
CA LEU A 2 38.33 -11.86 -36.32
C LEU A 2 37.01 -11.12 -36.62
N GLU A 3 36.63 -10.99 -37.90
CA GLU A 3 35.37 -10.35 -38.28
C GLU A 3 34.14 -11.07 -37.72
N ALA A 4 34.14 -12.41 -37.72
CA ALA A 4 33.06 -13.20 -37.14
C ALA A 4 32.93 -12.99 -35.63
N SER A 5 34.06 -12.84 -34.91
CA SER A 5 34.05 -12.54 -33.48
C SER A 5 33.58 -11.12 -33.18
N LEU A 6 33.90 -10.14 -34.04
CA LEU A 6 33.42 -8.77 -33.91
C LEU A 6 31.90 -8.68 -34.09
N SER A 7 31.35 -9.31 -35.13
CA SER A 7 29.90 -9.32 -35.36
C SER A 7 29.11 -10.01 -34.25
N GLN A 8 29.68 -11.05 -33.63
CA GLN A 8 29.06 -11.70 -32.46
C GLN A 8 29.03 -10.78 -31.24
N LEU A 9 30.09 -10.00 -31.03
CA LEU A 9 30.15 -9.04 -29.93
C LEU A 9 29.15 -7.89 -30.15
N GLU A 10 29.03 -7.38 -31.39
CA GLU A 10 28.05 -6.35 -31.74
C GLU A 10 26.61 -6.83 -31.50
N GLN A 11 26.30 -8.06 -31.88
CA GLN A 11 24.99 -8.66 -31.61
C GLN A 11 24.73 -8.77 -30.11
N LEU A 12 25.69 -9.28 -29.34
CA LEU A 12 25.56 -9.41 -27.89
C LEU A 12 25.36 -8.05 -27.21
N VAL A 13 26.10 -7.02 -27.65
CA VAL A 13 25.93 -5.65 -27.14
C VAL A 13 24.54 -5.12 -27.46
N SER A 14 24.04 -5.33 -28.68
CA SER A 14 22.68 -4.96 -29.06
C SER A 14 21.63 -5.65 -28.17
N ASP A 15 21.78 -6.95 -27.95
CA ASP A 15 20.88 -7.74 -27.11
C ASP A 15 20.90 -7.23 -25.66
N LEU A 16 22.09 -6.96 -25.12
CA LEU A 16 22.25 -6.42 -23.75
C LEU A 16 21.64 -5.03 -23.60
N VAL A 17 21.81 -4.15 -24.59
CA VAL A 17 21.20 -2.81 -24.58
C VAL A 17 19.67 -2.94 -24.60
N GLN A 18 19.13 -3.84 -25.41
CA GLN A 18 17.67 -4.05 -25.49
C GLN A 18 17.10 -4.66 -24.20
N GLN A 19 17.80 -5.61 -23.59
CA GLN A 19 17.43 -6.16 -22.28
C GLN A 19 17.49 -5.10 -21.19
N ASN A 20 18.52 -4.26 -21.19
CA ASN A 20 18.66 -3.18 -20.21
C ASN A 20 17.50 -2.18 -20.31
N GLN A 21 17.12 -1.78 -21.52
CA GLN A 21 15.96 -0.90 -21.74
C GLN A 21 14.66 -1.54 -21.23
N THR A 22 14.46 -2.84 -21.51
CA THR A 22 13.30 -3.58 -21.00
C THR A 22 13.28 -3.60 -19.46
N LEU A 23 14.43 -3.89 -18.83
CA LEU A 23 14.55 -3.92 -17.38
C LEU A 23 14.30 -2.55 -16.75
N LEU A 24 14.79 -1.47 -17.37
CA LEU A 24 14.53 -0.10 -16.92
C LEU A 24 13.03 0.23 -16.99
N GLY A 25 12.37 -0.14 -18.08
CA GLY A 25 10.92 0.05 -18.23
C GLY A 25 10.14 -0.71 -17.16
N THR A 26 10.43 -1.99 -16.96
CA THR A 26 9.78 -2.79 -15.90
C THR A 26 10.03 -2.22 -14.52
N ASN A 27 11.25 -1.75 -14.24
CA ASN A 27 11.58 -1.16 -12.95
C ASN A 27 10.80 0.14 -12.69
N GLN A 28 10.63 0.99 -13.70
CA GLN A 28 9.80 2.18 -13.61
C GLN A 28 8.33 1.84 -13.32
N THR A 29 7.77 0.85 -14.03
CA THR A 29 6.40 0.37 -13.79
C THR A 29 6.23 -0.16 -12.38
N LEU A 30 7.11 -1.06 -11.93
CA LEU A 30 7.04 -1.63 -10.57
C LEU A 30 7.19 -0.56 -9.49
N THR A 31 8.02 0.47 -9.74
CA THR A 31 8.17 1.59 -8.80
C THR A 31 6.88 2.40 -8.68
N ALA A 32 6.20 2.63 -9.81
CA ALA A 32 4.92 3.33 -9.82
C ALA A 32 3.81 2.52 -9.12
N GLU A 33 3.71 1.22 -9.41
CA GLU A 33 2.76 0.31 -8.75
C GLU A 33 3.01 0.22 -7.24
N LEU A 34 4.28 0.17 -6.81
CA LEU A 34 4.64 0.16 -5.40
C LEU A 34 4.25 1.46 -4.69
N ALA A 35 4.42 2.62 -5.34
CA ALA A 35 4.00 3.90 -4.80
C ALA A 35 2.48 3.95 -4.64
N GLN A 36 1.73 3.55 -5.67
CA GLN A 36 0.27 3.49 -5.61
C GLN A 36 -0.23 2.57 -4.49
N ALA A 37 0.33 1.36 -4.36
CA ALA A 37 -0.07 0.41 -3.34
C ALA A 37 0.22 0.93 -1.91
N LYS A 38 1.28 1.73 -1.73
CA LYS A 38 1.58 2.38 -0.45
C LYS A 38 0.54 3.45 -0.12
N ASP A 39 0.22 4.32 -1.07
CA ASP A 39 -0.78 5.37 -0.90
C ASP A 39 -2.16 4.78 -0.56
N GLU A 40 -2.56 3.71 -1.26
CA GLU A 40 -3.79 2.97 -0.97
C GLU A 40 -3.77 2.36 0.43
N ASN A 41 -2.63 1.81 0.86
CA ASN A 41 -2.48 1.24 2.20
C ASN A 41 -2.60 2.31 3.30
N GLU A 42 -1.94 3.46 3.13
CA GLU A 42 -2.03 4.60 4.06
C GLU A 42 -3.48 5.11 4.18
N SER A 43 -4.19 5.21 3.05
CA SER A 43 -5.60 5.60 3.04
C SER A 43 -6.50 4.59 3.78
N LEU A 44 -6.24 3.29 3.62
CA LEU A 44 -6.97 2.24 4.34
C LEU A 44 -6.68 2.27 5.84
N GLN A 45 -5.41 2.47 6.23
CA GLN A 45 -5.03 2.59 7.64
C GLN A 45 -5.69 3.80 8.30
N LEU A 46 -5.72 4.96 7.64
CA LEU A 46 -6.41 6.14 8.14
C LEU A 46 -7.91 5.87 8.34
N SER A 47 -8.55 5.24 7.35
CA SER A 47 -9.97 4.88 7.41
C SER A 47 -10.27 3.92 8.56
N LEU A 48 -9.37 2.95 8.82
CA LEU A 48 -9.48 2.02 9.94
C LEU A 48 -9.39 2.76 11.28
N MET A 49 -8.42 3.66 11.45
CA MET A 49 -8.27 4.45 12.68
C MET A 49 -9.52 5.29 12.99
N GLU A 50 -10.08 5.96 11.97
CA GLU A 50 -11.33 6.72 12.14
C GLU A 50 -12.51 5.82 12.55
N GLN A 51 -12.54 4.59 12.04
CA GLN A 51 -13.58 3.64 12.40
C GLN A 51 -13.42 3.13 13.83
N GLU A 52 -12.19 2.83 14.26
CA GLU A 52 -11.89 2.42 15.63
C GLU A 52 -12.26 3.51 16.64
N GLU A 53 -11.97 4.77 16.35
CA GLU A 53 -12.36 5.90 17.21
C GLU A 53 -13.89 6.01 17.34
N LYS A 54 -14.62 5.91 16.22
CA LYS A 54 -16.09 5.94 16.22
C LYS A 54 -16.69 4.77 17.02
N GLN A 55 -16.12 3.57 16.88
CA GLN A 55 -16.56 2.40 17.63
C GLN A 55 -16.27 2.55 19.13
N GLY A 56 -15.09 3.04 19.50
CA GLY A 56 -14.73 3.32 20.89
C GLY A 56 -15.67 4.33 21.55
N ALA A 57 -15.95 5.45 20.85
CA ALA A 57 -16.91 6.45 21.33
C ALA A 57 -18.33 5.88 21.47
N THR A 58 -18.75 5.02 20.53
CA THR A 58 -20.05 4.35 20.59
C THR A 58 -20.14 3.39 21.77
N ALA A 59 -19.10 2.58 22.00
CA ALA A 59 -19.03 1.66 23.13
C ALA A 59 -19.09 2.41 24.48
N ALA A 60 -18.33 3.50 24.64
CA ALA A 60 -18.39 4.34 25.83
C ALA A 60 -19.78 4.94 26.06
N ARG A 61 -20.44 5.40 24.99
CA ARG A 61 -21.82 5.90 25.06
C ARG A 61 -22.79 4.82 25.50
N ILE A 62 -22.68 3.60 24.96
CA ILE A 62 -23.53 2.46 25.37
C ILE A 62 -23.30 2.16 26.85
N GLN A 63 -22.04 2.11 27.31
CA GLN A 63 -21.71 1.85 28.71
C GLN A 63 -22.34 2.91 29.64
N ALA A 64 -22.23 4.19 29.31
CA ALA A 64 -22.86 5.27 30.08
C ALA A 64 -24.40 5.16 30.10
N LEU A 65 -25.02 4.73 29.00
CA LEU A 65 -26.45 4.48 28.94
C LEU A 65 -26.86 3.29 29.83
N VAL A 66 -26.08 2.21 29.81
CA VAL A 66 -26.29 1.03 30.66
C VAL A 66 -26.18 1.42 32.13
N GLU A 67 -25.15 2.16 32.52
CA GLU A 67 -24.95 2.66 33.89
C GLU A 67 -26.10 3.55 34.36
N ARG A 68 -26.60 4.45 33.50
CA ARG A 68 -27.73 5.31 33.84
C ARG A 68 -29.04 4.53 34.05
N VAL A 69 -29.25 3.46 33.26
CA VAL A 69 -30.44 2.61 33.40
C VAL A 69 -30.32 1.70 34.62
N SER A 70 -29.13 1.16 34.90
CA SER A 70 -28.88 0.27 36.03
C SER A 70 -28.86 0.99 37.38
N ALA A 71 -28.53 2.28 37.42
CA ALA A 71 -28.59 3.10 38.63
C ALA A 71 -30.02 3.31 39.19
N GLY A 72 -31.07 2.93 38.44
CA GLY A 72 -32.48 3.08 38.87
C GLY A 72 -32.94 4.54 39.00
N PRO A 73 -34.25 4.81 39.13
CA PRO A 73 -34.72 6.17 39.40
C PRO A 73 -34.16 6.60 40.75
N VAL A 74 -33.34 7.66 40.75
CA VAL A 74 -32.95 8.35 41.98
C VAL A 74 -34.23 8.95 42.55
N SER A 75 -34.80 8.32 43.58
CA SER A 75 -35.89 8.93 44.35
C SER A 75 -35.35 10.23 44.93
N ALA A 76 -36.00 11.35 44.56
CA ALA A 76 -35.68 12.71 44.96
C ALA A 76 -35.82 12.93 46.47
#